data_AF-A0A926FI42-F1
#
_entry.id   AF-A0A926FI42-F1
#
_cell.length_a   1.000
_cell.length_b   1.000
_cell.length_c   1.000
_cell.angle_alpha   90.00
_cell.angle_beta   90.00
_cell.angle_gamma   90.00
#
_symmetry.space_group_name_H-M   'P 1'
#
loop_
_entity.id
_entity.type
_entity.pdbx_description
1 polymer ?
#
loop_
_entity_poly.entity_id
_entity_poly.type
_entity_poly.pdbx_seq_one_letter_code
_entity_poly.pdbx_strand_id
1 'polypeptide(L)'
;MEWFAGANRITLSDEAPFREHMEALESVPGLKKAVEERFSPSSREELAVGMELVLEGLTQHLKIAREDLDSRVSYTEMLKFNLVRSRTN
;
A
#
# COMPACT_ATOMS: atom_id res chain seq x y z
N MET A 1 2.15 -6.27 16.81
CA MET A 1 0.79 -5.80 16.47
C MET A 1 -0.06 -7.04 16.21
N GLU A 2 -0.83 -7.50 17.21
CA GLU A 2 -1.48 -8.83 17.21
C GLU A 2 -2.60 -8.98 16.19
N TRP A 3 -3.23 -7.88 15.77
CA TRP A 3 -4.35 -7.90 14.83
C TRP A 3 -4.01 -8.59 13.51
N PHE A 4 -2.80 -8.40 12.98
CA PHE A 4 -2.35 -9.06 11.75
C PHE A 4 -2.09 -10.56 11.90
N ALA A 5 -1.86 -11.06 13.14
CA ALA A 5 -1.72 -12.51 13.38
C ALA A 5 -3.03 -13.27 13.11
N GLY A 6 -4.18 -12.58 13.13
CA GLY A 6 -5.48 -13.12 12.76
C GLY A 6 -5.79 -13.14 11.26
N ALA A 7 -4.79 -12.94 10.39
CA ALA A 7 -4.95 -12.81 8.93
C ALA A 7 -5.88 -11.65 8.48
N ASN A 8 -6.06 -10.65 9.34
CA ASN A 8 -6.76 -9.42 8.98
C ASN A 8 -5.96 -8.61 7.94
N ARG A 9 -6.68 -7.81 7.14
CA ARG A 9 -6.11 -7.01 6.05
C ARG A 9 -6.62 -5.57 6.14
N ILE A 10 -5.76 -4.64 5.76
CA ILE A 10 -6.11 -3.24 5.48
C ILE A 10 -5.80 -2.96 4.02
N THR A 11 -6.63 -2.14 3.38
CA THR A 11 -6.36 -1.57 2.06
C THR A 11 -6.29 -0.06 2.21
N LEU A 12 -5.18 0.52 1.74
CA LEU A 12 -4.98 1.96 1.66
C LEU A 12 -4.98 2.34 0.18
N SER A 13 -5.50 3.53 -0.13
CA SER A 13 -5.54 4.07 -1.49
C SER A 13 -5.06 5.50 -1.48
N ASP A 14 -4.07 5.80 -2.31
CA ASP A 14 -3.51 7.15 -2.45
C ASP A 14 -4.47 8.10 -3.19
N GLU A 15 -5.51 7.56 -3.83
CA GLU A 15 -6.57 8.32 -4.49
C GLU A 15 -7.76 8.60 -3.55
N ALA A 16 -7.80 7.98 -2.38
CA ALA A 16 -8.90 8.16 -1.43
C ALA A 16 -8.84 9.56 -0.78
N PRO A 17 -10.01 10.18 -0.51
CA PRO A 17 -10.07 11.36 0.34
C PRO A 17 -9.39 11.10 1.69
N PHE A 18 -8.66 12.09 2.22
CA PHE A 18 -7.92 11.95 3.48
C PHE A 18 -8.75 11.37 4.64
N ARG A 19 -10.03 11.75 4.73
CA ARG A 19 -10.94 11.22 5.74
C ARG A 19 -11.07 9.69 5.66
N GLU A 20 -11.30 9.16 4.45
CA GLU A 20 -11.47 7.72 4.23
C GLU A 20 -10.15 6.97 4.46
N HIS A 21 -9.03 7.56 4.03
CA HIS A 21 -7.70 7.04 4.30
C HIS A 21 -7.40 6.95 5.80
N MET A 22 -7.75 8.00 6.54
CA MET A 22 -7.59 8.05 7.98
C MET A 22 -8.51 7.05 8.70
N GLU A 23 -9.76 6.92 8.28
CA GLU A 23 -10.70 5.91 8.79
C GLU A 23 -10.16 4.49 8.55
N ALA A 24 -9.54 4.23 7.38
CA ALA A 24 -8.88 2.97 7.10
C ALA A 24 -7.71 2.71 8.06
N LEU A 25 -6.82 3.69 8.29
CA LEU A 25 -5.72 3.54 9.26
C LEU A 25 -6.22 3.33 10.70
N GLU A 26 -7.24 4.06 11.13
CA GLU A 26 -7.84 3.94 12.47
C GLU A 26 -8.57 2.59 12.68
N SER A 27 -8.90 1.88 11.59
CA SER A 27 -9.50 0.54 11.67
C SER A 27 -8.54 -0.53 12.19
N VAL A 28 -7.22 -0.27 12.23
CA VAL A 28 -6.20 -1.22 12.71
C VAL A 28 -5.99 -1.07 14.23
N PRO A 29 -6.44 -2.02 15.06
CA PRO A 29 -6.31 -1.93 16.50
C PRO A 29 -4.85 -1.83 16.94
N GLY A 30 -4.56 -0.80 17.74
CA GLY A 30 -3.23 -0.55 18.31
C GLY A 30 -2.26 0.19 17.39
N LEU A 31 -2.60 0.47 16.12
CA LEU A 31 -1.73 1.20 15.19
C LEU A 31 -1.53 2.64 15.64
N LYS A 32 -2.63 3.38 15.87
CA LYS A 32 -2.59 4.75 16.41
C LYS A 32 -1.77 4.85 17.70
N LYS A 33 -2.04 3.95 18.65
CA LYS A 33 -1.33 3.90 19.94
C LYS A 33 0.18 3.72 19.77
N ALA A 34 0.61 2.87 18.84
CA ALA A 34 2.04 2.66 18.56
C ALA A 34 2.74 3.94 18.08
N VAL A 35 2.02 4.81 17.37
CA VAL A 35 2.54 6.11 16.91
C VAL A 35 2.57 7.12 18.05
N GLU A 36 1.47 7.28 18.76
CA GLU A 36 1.35 8.24 19.88
C GLU A 36 2.40 7.99 20.98
N GLU A 37 2.75 6.74 21.25
CA GLU A 37 3.77 6.37 22.24
C GLU A 37 5.22 6.68 21.83
N ARG A 38 5.49 7.05 20.57
CA ARG A 38 6.86 7.18 20.03
C ARG A 38 7.15 8.47 19.28
N PHE A 39 6.15 9.04 18.59
CA PHE A 39 6.35 10.14 17.65
C PHE A 39 5.67 11.46 18.05
N SER A 40 4.79 11.45 19.07
CA SER A 40 4.06 12.64 19.55
C SER A 40 3.48 13.52 18.42
N PRO A 41 2.63 12.96 17.52
CA PRO A 41 2.12 13.70 16.38
C PRO A 41 1.27 14.90 16.82
N SER A 42 1.44 16.04 16.15
CA SER A 42 0.76 17.31 16.44
C SER A 42 -0.47 17.56 15.57
N SER A 43 -0.67 16.78 14.53
CA SER A 43 -1.80 16.86 13.59
C SER A 43 -2.33 15.48 13.19
N ARG A 44 -3.49 15.45 12.52
CA ARG A 44 -4.04 14.19 11.98
C ARG A 44 -3.18 13.65 10.85
N GLU A 45 -2.59 14.54 10.05
CA GLU A 45 -1.70 14.24 8.95
C GLU A 45 -0.39 13.63 9.47
N GLU A 46 0.21 14.20 10.51
CA GLU A 46 1.39 13.61 11.16
C GLU A 46 1.08 12.25 11.79
N LEU A 47 -0.10 12.11 12.38
CA LEU A 47 -0.56 10.82 12.91
C LEU A 47 -0.72 9.79 11.78
N ALA A 48 -1.33 10.16 10.64
CA ALA A 48 -1.49 9.28 9.48
C ALA A 48 -0.14 8.84 8.90
N VAL A 49 0.79 9.77 8.69
CA VAL A 49 2.16 9.49 8.25
C VAL A 49 2.88 8.57 9.23
N GLY A 50 2.74 8.81 10.53
CA GLY A 50 3.31 7.92 11.55
C GLY A 50 2.72 6.51 11.51
N MET A 51 1.42 6.37 11.24
CA MET A 51 0.76 5.06 11.14
C MET A 51 1.23 4.31 9.89
N GLU A 52 1.34 4.98 8.74
CA GLU A 52 1.95 4.40 7.54
C GLU A 52 3.40 3.97 7.78
N LEU A 53 4.20 4.80 8.46
CA LEU A 53 5.59 4.49 8.79
C LEU A 53 5.70 3.21 9.64
N VAL A 54 4.78 3.01 10.58
CA VAL A 54 4.73 1.77 11.38
C VAL A 54 4.39 0.57 10.49
N LEU A 55 3.40 0.68 9.59
CA LEU A 55 3.04 -0.40 8.67
C LEU A 55 4.19 -0.75 7.71
N GLU A 56 4.88 0.26 7.19
CA GLU A 56 6.06 0.08 6.35
C GLU A 56 7.20 -0.60 7.12
N GLY A 57 7.47 -0.16 8.35
CA GLY A 57 8.47 -0.80 9.21
C GLY A 57 8.16 -2.27 9.50
N LEU A 58 6.88 -2.63 9.70
CA LEU A 58 6.46 -4.02 9.85
C LEU A 58 6.68 -4.84 8.57
N THR A 59 6.42 -4.24 7.41
CA THR A 59 6.64 -4.87 6.09
C THR A 59 8.13 -5.13 5.85
N GLN A 60 8.99 -4.12 6.07
CA GLN A 60 10.44 -4.22 5.90
C GLN A 60 11.09 -5.26 6.81
N HIS A 61 10.50 -5.53 7.99
CA HIS A 61 10.98 -6.54 8.94
C HIS A 61 10.23 -7.88 8.83
N LEU A 62 9.53 -8.12 7.72
CA LEU A 62 8.81 -9.37 7.41
C LEU A 62 7.79 -9.77 8.49
N LYS A 63 7.19 -8.79 9.18
CA LYS A 63 6.13 -9.01 10.18
C LYS A 63 4.75 -9.06 9.55
N ILE A 64 4.56 -8.38 8.43
CA ILE A 64 3.35 -8.41 7.58
C ILE A 64 3.77 -8.43 6.11
N ALA A 65 2.88 -8.88 5.23
CA ALA A 65 3.06 -8.79 3.78
C ALA A 65 2.35 -7.56 3.23
N ARG A 66 2.92 -6.94 2.19
CA ARG A 66 2.32 -5.86 1.41
C ARG A 66 1.99 -6.40 0.01
N GLU A 67 0.79 -6.09 -0.47
CA GLU A 67 0.34 -6.44 -1.82
C GLU A 67 0.04 -5.13 -2.58
N ASP A 68 0.68 -4.93 -3.73
CA ASP A 68 0.41 -3.79 -4.62
C ASP A 68 -0.71 -4.14 -5.61
N LEU A 69 -1.90 -3.60 -5.35
CA LEU A 69 -3.12 -3.92 -6.12
C LEU A 69 -3.17 -3.25 -7.51
N ASP A 70 -2.41 -2.18 -7.73
CA ASP A 70 -2.42 -1.38 -8.98
C ASP A 70 -1.40 -1.80 -10.04
N SER A 71 -0.96 -3.07 -10.01
CA SER A 71 0.01 -3.61 -10.96
C SER A 71 -0.58 -3.82 -12.37
N ARG A 72 -1.06 -2.77 -13.05
CA ARG A 72 -1.44 -2.81 -14.46
C ARG A 72 -0.21 -2.59 -15.33
N VAL A 73 0.44 -3.68 -15.73
CA VAL A 73 1.41 -3.65 -16.83
C VAL A 73 0.74 -4.18 -18.09
N SER A 74 0.50 -3.29 -19.06
CA SER A 74 -0.08 -3.65 -20.36
C SER A 74 1.02 -3.83 -21.40
N TYR A 75 1.19 -5.05 -21.92
CA TYR A 75 2.03 -5.34 -23.08
C TYR A 75 1.12 -5.62 -24.28
N THR A 76 1.01 -4.67 -25.22
CA THR A 76 0.37 -4.90 -26.51
C THR A 76 1.36 -5.53 -27.48
N GLU A 77 0.96 -6.65 -28.09
CA GLU A 77 1.67 -7.41 -29.13
C GLU A 77 2.48 -6.53 -30.11
N MET A 78 3.82 -6.64 -30.06
CA MET A 78 4.75 -6.08 -31.06
C MET A 78 4.88 -6.98 -32.32
N LEU A 79 3.95 -7.92 -32.55
CA LEU A 79 4.06 -8.88 -33.66
C LEU A 79 3.43 -8.44 -35.00
N LYS A 80 2.99 -7.19 -35.16
CA LYS A 80 2.47 -6.72 -36.47
C LYS A 80 3.54 -6.27 -37.47
N PHE A 81 4.78 -6.00 -37.06
CA PHE A 81 5.80 -5.45 -37.98
C PHE A 81 6.85 -6.45 -38.48
N ASN A 82 7.01 -7.63 -37.88
CA ASN A 82 7.98 -8.64 -38.35
C ASN A 82 7.40 -9.66 -39.35
N LEU A 83 6.08 -9.76 -39.49
CA LEU A 83 5.44 -10.67 -40.48
C LEU A 83 5.18 -10.02 -41.84
N VAL A 84 5.33 -8.70 -41.98
CA VAL A 84 5.19 -8.00 -43.27
C VAL A 84 6.52 -8.02 -44.06
N ARG A 85 7.66 -8.24 -43.39
CA ARG A 85 8.98 -8.28 -44.04
C ARG A 85 9.39 -9.64 -44.61
N SER A 86 8.61 -10.72 -44.40
CA SER A 86 8.88 -12.04 -45.01
C SER A 86 8.00 -12.39 -46.21
N ARG A 87 7.19 -11.44 -46.73
CA ARG A 87 6.29 -11.68 -47.88
C ARG A 87 6.48 -10.72 -49.06
N THR A 88 7.65 -10.08 -49.17
CA THR A 88 8.01 -9.34 -50.40
C THR A 88 9.51 -9.43 -50.64
N ASN A 89 9.86 -10.22 -51.66
CA ASN A 89 11.15 -10.38 -52.36
C ASN A 89 12.40 -10.74 -51.55
#